data_AF-A0A9P9RPB3-F1
#
_entry.id   AF-A0A9P9RPB3-F1
#
_cell.length_a   1.000
_cell.length_b   1.000
_cell.length_c   1.000
_cell.angle_alpha   90.00
_cell.angle_beta   90.00
_cell.angle_gamma   90.00
#
_symmetry.space_group_name_H-M   'P 1'
#
loop_
_entity.id
_entity.type
_entity.pdbx_description
1 polymer ?
#
loop_
_entity_poly.entity_id
_entity_poly.type
_entity_poly.pdbx_seq_one_letter_code
_entity_poly.pdbx_strand_id
1 'polypeptide(L)'
;MEQAPFQAPNEAPMTPHTKLTRLADIVQAIFYKFRLKTYDAGLKKIEYLDGIMYTYDAIGEDYLSTAELLGMCDGENDEKSLLVRFGCTQAVALMGDMLMYGVAEINCRVTVTLAKMKEPHRKFIRVSVTGERDLRDPVHEFFKITLLDTVPERSYALDLSSAQYGYYNPLVLFEEYVEERVLELKREESLGVAKHCFSLVRDVPGRVEWKRGCAEGIFYALRLWERRWEVRLGEMLCLYGEEFCRRKMELLDSVDEVLAIGDY
;
A
#
# COMPACT_ATOMS: atom_id res chain seq x y z
N MET A 1 37.50 17.73 -38.22
CA MET A 1 36.14 17.18 -38.09
C MET A 1 35.69 17.44 -36.68
N GLU A 2 34.91 18.49 -36.46
CA GLU A 2 34.22 18.71 -35.19
C GLU A 2 33.16 17.62 -35.03
N GLN A 3 33.21 16.87 -33.93
CA GLN A 3 32.12 15.98 -33.54
C GLN A 3 30.97 16.86 -33.04
N ALA A 4 29.81 16.74 -33.69
CA ALA A 4 28.58 17.36 -33.22
C ALA A 4 28.26 16.85 -31.80
N PRO A 5 27.77 17.72 -30.90
CA PRO A 5 27.42 17.32 -29.54
C PRO A 5 26.26 16.32 -29.59
N PHE A 6 26.36 15.26 -28.80
CA PHE A 6 25.29 14.30 -28.55
C PHE A 6 24.06 15.07 -28.04
N GLN A 7 23.07 15.25 -28.90
CA GLN A 7 21.74 15.69 -28.47
C GLN A 7 21.09 14.50 -27.80
N ALA A 8 20.98 14.54 -26.46
CA ALA A 8 20.11 13.64 -25.74
C ALA A 8 18.71 13.71 -26.38
N PRO A 9 18.03 12.57 -26.58
CA PRO A 9 16.71 12.58 -27.16
C PRO A 9 15.81 13.51 -26.34
N ASN A 10 15.10 14.38 -27.04
CA ASN A 10 14.20 15.37 -26.49
C ASN A 10 12.95 14.65 -25.96
N GLU A 11 13.11 13.90 -24.87
CA GLU A 11 12.03 13.13 -24.24
C GLU A 11 11.08 14.10 -23.55
N ALA A 12 9.78 13.99 -23.87
CA ALA A 12 8.76 14.85 -23.31
C ALA A 12 8.80 14.81 -21.77
N PRO A 13 8.62 15.95 -21.08
CA PRO A 13 8.67 15.98 -19.63
C PRO A 13 7.67 15.01 -19.00
N MET A 14 8.13 14.28 -17.99
CA MET A 14 7.34 13.28 -17.26
C MET A 14 6.03 13.88 -16.75
N THR A 15 4.90 13.28 -17.12
CA THR A 15 3.58 13.81 -16.71
C THR A 15 3.33 13.59 -15.21
N PRO A 16 2.54 14.44 -14.55
CA PRO A 16 2.13 14.23 -13.16
C PRO A 16 1.47 12.86 -12.93
N HIS A 17 0.67 12.39 -13.90
CA HIS A 17 0.05 11.06 -13.84
C HIS A 17 1.11 9.96 -13.83
N THR A 18 2.13 10.02 -14.70
CA THR A 18 3.19 9.01 -14.73
C THR A 18 3.99 8.98 -13.44
N LYS A 19 4.31 10.15 -12.86
CA LYS A 19 4.97 10.23 -11.54
C LYS A 19 4.11 9.59 -10.45
N LEU A 20 2.79 9.87 -10.46
CA LEU A 20 1.85 9.32 -9.49
C LEU A 20 1.72 7.80 -9.60
N THR A 21 1.62 7.26 -10.82
CA THR A 21 1.57 5.80 -11.06
C THR A 21 2.82 5.10 -10.52
N ARG A 22 4.00 5.68 -10.75
CA ARG A 22 5.26 5.14 -10.24
C ARG A 22 5.35 5.22 -8.72
N LEU A 23 4.93 6.33 -8.13
CA LEU A 23 4.89 6.48 -6.68
C LEU A 23 3.92 5.47 -6.05
N ALA A 24 2.74 5.29 -6.63
CA ALA A 24 1.75 4.33 -6.16
C ALA A 24 2.30 2.89 -6.14
N ASP A 25 2.98 2.49 -7.21
CA ASP A 25 3.65 1.20 -7.34
C ASP A 25 4.76 1.01 -6.28
N ILE A 26 5.60 2.02 -6.06
CA ILE A 26 6.64 1.99 -5.00
C ILE A 26 6.01 1.87 -3.62
N VAL A 27 5.04 2.73 -3.29
CA VAL A 27 4.43 2.78 -1.95
C VAL A 27 3.65 1.49 -1.67
N GLN A 28 2.98 0.90 -2.66
CA GLN A 28 2.31 -0.39 -2.50
C GLN A 28 3.32 -1.53 -2.26
N ALA A 29 4.41 -1.59 -3.02
CA ALA A 29 5.45 -2.60 -2.82
C ALA A 29 6.07 -2.50 -1.41
N ILE A 30 6.32 -1.28 -0.93
CA ILE A 30 6.82 -1.02 0.42
C ILE A 30 5.77 -1.40 1.46
N PHE A 31 4.50 -1.10 1.22
CA PHE A 31 3.43 -1.53 2.11
C PHE A 31 3.35 -3.06 2.22
N TYR A 32 3.58 -3.82 1.14
CA TYR A 32 3.65 -5.27 1.22
C TYR A 32 4.85 -5.76 2.05
N LYS A 33 6.03 -5.12 1.92
CA LYS A 33 7.20 -5.42 2.78
C LYS A 33 6.93 -5.11 4.25
N PHE A 34 6.33 -3.95 4.53
CA PHE A 34 5.85 -3.59 5.85
C PHE A 34 4.89 -4.65 6.40
N ARG A 35 3.92 -5.08 5.59
CA ARG A 35 2.96 -6.11 5.99
C ARG A 35 3.63 -7.45 6.20
N LEU A 36 4.60 -7.85 5.39
CA LEU A 36 5.34 -9.11 5.59
C LEU A 36 6.03 -9.15 6.96
N LYS A 37 6.67 -8.04 7.38
CA LYS A 37 7.29 -7.91 8.71
C LYS A 37 6.26 -7.85 9.83
N THR A 38 5.16 -7.12 9.63
CA THR A 38 4.17 -6.80 10.67
C THR A 38 2.91 -7.67 10.59
N TYR A 39 2.95 -8.76 9.84
CA TYR A 39 1.80 -9.61 9.62
C TYR A 39 1.54 -10.39 10.91
N ASP A 40 0.43 -10.06 11.55
CA ASP A 40 0.01 -10.68 12.80
C ASP A 40 -1.48 -10.95 12.70
N ALA A 41 -1.80 -11.98 11.92
CA ALA A 41 -3.17 -12.36 11.64
C ALA A 41 -3.71 -13.40 12.62
N GLY A 42 -2.84 -14.03 13.42
CA GLY A 42 -3.21 -15.05 14.41
C GLY A 42 -4.05 -16.16 13.78
N LEU A 43 -3.64 -16.68 12.62
CA LEU A 43 -4.41 -17.66 11.85
C LEU A 43 -3.89 -19.07 12.09
N LYS A 44 -4.79 -20.03 12.23
CA LYS A 44 -4.44 -21.47 12.32
C LYS A 44 -4.56 -22.21 11.00
N LYS A 45 -5.29 -21.65 10.03
CA LYS A 45 -5.61 -22.32 8.77
C LYS A 45 -6.05 -21.34 7.69
N ILE A 46 -5.72 -21.69 6.44
CA ILE A 46 -6.33 -21.16 5.22
C ILE A 46 -7.02 -22.33 4.49
N GLU A 47 -8.22 -22.12 3.97
CA GLU A 47 -8.90 -23.05 3.06
C GLU A 47 -9.39 -22.31 1.82
N TYR A 48 -9.46 -23.02 0.70
CA TYR A 48 -10.04 -22.50 -0.52
C TYR A 48 -11.35 -23.21 -0.83
N LEU A 49 -12.43 -22.45 -0.93
CA LEU A 49 -13.74 -22.94 -1.35
C LEU A 49 -14.24 -22.05 -2.48
N ASP A 50 -14.52 -22.64 -3.65
CA ASP A 50 -15.00 -21.94 -4.85
C ASP A 50 -14.16 -20.70 -5.24
N GLY A 51 -12.83 -20.79 -5.07
CA GLY A 51 -11.91 -19.69 -5.38
C GLY A 51 -11.89 -18.55 -4.35
N ILE A 52 -12.51 -18.74 -3.18
CA ILE A 52 -12.51 -17.80 -2.05
C ILE A 52 -11.60 -18.35 -0.94
N MET A 53 -10.75 -17.49 -0.39
CA MET A 53 -9.82 -17.80 0.69
C MET A 53 -10.50 -17.66 2.06
N TYR A 54 -10.75 -18.77 2.75
CA TYR A 54 -11.25 -18.77 4.12
C TYR A 54 -10.09 -18.73 5.09
N THR A 55 -9.98 -17.65 5.87
CA THR A 55 -8.96 -17.48 6.91
C THR A 55 -9.55 -17.79 8.28
N TYR A 56 -8.97 -18.75 9.01
CA TYR A 56 -9.47 -19.19 10.30
C TYR A 56 -8.61 -18.63 11.43
N ASP A 57 -9.22 -17.84 12.30
CA ASP A 57 -8.52 -17.30 13.47
C ASP A 57 -8.18 -18.42 14.48
N ALA A 58 -7.05 -18.26 15.17
CA ALA A 58 -6.55 -19.12 16.23
C ALA A 58 -6.87 -18.55 17.62
N ILE A 59 -6.82 -19.42 18.65
CA ILE A 59 -6.77 -19.04 20.06
C ILE A 59 -5.46 -19.61 20.64
N GLY A 60 -4.79 -18.84 21.50
CA GLY A 60 -3.58 -19.31 22.17
C GLY A 60 -2.39 -19.38 21.23
N GLU A 61 -1.60 -20.45 21.33
CA GLU A 61 -0.34 -20.64 20.58
C GLU A 61 -0.51 -21.45 19.28
N ASP A 62 -1.74 -21.82 18.91
CA ASP A 62 -2.06 -22.63 17.71
C ASP A 62 -2.04 -21.83 16.39
N TYR A 63 -1.35 -20.68 16.35
CA TYR A 63 -1.26 -19.88 15.13
C TYR A 63 -0.04 -20.28 14.29
N LEU A 64 -0.21 -20.25 12.98
CA LEU A 64 0.83 -20.47 12.00
C LEU A 64 1.71 -19.22 11.87
N SER A 65 2.99 -19.43 11.60
CA SER A 65 3.90 -18.35 11.21
C SER A 65 3.47 -17.74 9.87
N THR A 66 3.92 -16.51 9.60
CA THR A 66 3.68 -15.85 8.31
C THR A 66 4.20 -16.68 7.14
N ALA A 67 5.36 -17.33 7.28
CA ALA A 67 5.93 -18.17 6.23
C ALA A 67 5.06 -19.41 5.94
N GLU A 68 4.53 -20.07 6.97
CA GLU A 68 3.60 -21.19 6.80
C GLU A 68 2.32 -20.75 6.10
N LEU A 69 1.75 -19.60 6.51
CA LEU A 69 0.53 -19.08 5.90
C LEU A 69 0.72 -18.72 4.42
N LEU A 70 1.84 -18.08 4.07
CA LEU A 70 2.15 -17.76 2.66
C LEU A 70 2.37 -19.02 1.84
N GLY A 71 2.98 -20.06 2.41
CA GLY A 71 3.12 -21.37 1.76
C GLY A 71 1.79 -22.08 1.49
N MET A 72 0.67 -21.62 2.06
CA MET A 72 -0.67 -22.12 1.78
C MET A 72 -1.40 -21.33 0.69
N CYS A 73 -0.86 -20.21 0.22
CA CYS A 73 -1.49 -19.37 -0.81
C CYS A 73 -1.33 -19.95 -2.22
N ASP A 74 -2.34 -19.77 -3.08
CA ASP A 74 -2.28 -20.14 -4.50
C ASP A 74 -1.64 -19.02 -5.34
N GLY A 75 -0.36 -18.75 -5.07
CA GLY A 75 0.46 -17.79 -5.78
C GLY A 75 0.45 -16.35 -5.23
N GLU A 76 1.22 -15.49 -5.89
CA GLU A 76 1.57 -14.13 -5.41
C GLU A 76 0.36 -13.23 -5.15
N ASN A 77 -0.70 -13.39 -5.95
CA ASN A 77 -1.92 -12.59 -5.80
C ASN A 77 -2.68 -12.92 -4.51
N ASP A 78 -2.67 -14.19 -4.11
CA ASP A 78 -3.28 -14.62 -2.85
C ASP A 78 -2.42 -14.24 -1.66
N GLU A 79 -1.09 -14.34 -1.79
CA GLU A 79 -0.15 -13.84 -0.78
C GLU A 79 -0.38 -12.35 -0.50
N LYS A 80 -0.48 -11.52 -1.55
CA LYS A 80 -0.80 -10.09 -1.41
C LYS A 80 -2.14 -9.88 -0.71
N SER A 81 -3.18 -10.62 -1.13
CA SER A 81 -4.52 -10.52 -0.56
C SER A 81 -4.53 -10.87 0.93
N LEU A 82 -3.78 -11.93 1.30
CA LEU A 82 -3.60 -12.35 2.68
C LEU A 82 -2.87 -11.28 3.49
N LEU A 83 -1.74 -10.76 2.99
CA LEU A 83 -0.91 -9.77 3.67
C LEU A 83 -1.67 -8.48 4.00
N VAL A 84 -2.57 -8.04 3.10
CA VAL A 84 -3.34 -6.80 3.30
C VAL A 84 -4.72 -7.01 3.92
N ARG A 85 -5.05 -8.23 4.33
CA ARG A 85 -6.27 -8.55 5.10
C ARG A 85 -6.41 -7.59 6.29
N PHE A 86 -7.49 -6.80 6.26
CA PHE A 86 -7.79 -5.78 7.28
C PHE A 86 -6.68 -4.73 7.47
N GLY A 87 -5.88 -4.50 6.44
CA GLY A 87 -4.73 -3.59 6.47
C GLY A 87 -5.04 -2.17 5.98
N CYS A 88 -6.29 -1.83 5.64
CA CYS A 88 -6.62 -0.56 5.00
C CYS A 88 -6.33 0.67 5.88
N THR A 89 -6.68 0.63 7.17
CA THR A 89 -6.34 1.69 8.11
C THR A 89 -4.83 1.83 8.31
N GLN A 90 -4.11 0.70 8.33
CA GLN A 90 -2.65 0.71 8.43
C GLN A 90 -2.02 1.30 7.17
N ALA A 91 -2.54 0.95 5.99
CA ALA A 91 -2.09 1.50 4.71
C ALA A 91 -2.17 3.03 4.71
N VAL A 92 -3.33 3.60 5.07
CA VAL A 92 -3.50 5.05 5.03
C VAL A 92 -2.73 5.75 6.15
N ALA A 93 -2.73 5.22 7.37
CA ALA A 93 -2.11 5.88 8.51
C ALA A 93 -0.57 5.80 8.49
N LEU A 94 -0.02 4.62 8.17
CA LEU A 94 1.42 4.36 8.29
C LEU A 94 2.20 4.71 7.03
N MET A 95 1.59 4.59 5.84
CA MET A 95 2.27 4.95 4.58
C MET A 95 2.03 6.42 4.19
N GLY A 96 1.18 7.14 4.92
CA GLY A 96 0.79 8.51 4.60
C GLY A 96 1.97 9.48 4.54
N ASP A 97 2.96 9.38 5.43
CA ASP A 97 4.13 10.27 5.39
C ASP A 97 5.01 10.03 4.16
N MET A 98 5.20 8.77 3.79
CA MET A 98 5.93 8.43 2.58
C MET A 98 5.19 8.92 1.32
N LEU A 99 3.87 8.74 1.28
CA LEU A 99 3.05 9.26 0.18
C LEU A 99 3.17 10.79 0.09
N MET A 100 2.97 11.51 1.20
CA MET A 100 3.05 12.96 1.24
C MET A 100 4.43 13.48 0.83
N TYR A 101 5.49 12.78 1.23
CA TYR A 101 6.86 13.10 0.79
C TYR A 101 7.03 12.90 -0.73
N GLY A 102 6.54 11.80 -1.29
CA GLY A 102 6.64 11.51 -2.72
C GLY A 102 5.82 12.42 -3.62
N VAL A 103 4.68 12.92 -3.14
CA VAL A 103 3.83 13.88 -3.90
C VAL A 103 4.21 15.33 -3.67
N ALA A 104 5.23 15.65 -2.88
CA ALA A 104 5.58 17.03 -2.53
C ALA A 104 5.88 17.92 -3.75
N GLU A 105 6.35 17.34 -4.86
CA GLU A 105 6.64 18.02 -6.13
C GLU A 105 5.52 17.85 -7.17
N ILE A 106 4.37 17.29 -6.79
CA ILE A 106 3.18 17.14 -7.61
C ILE A 106 2.13 18.09 -7.05
N ASN A 107 1.65 19.04 -7.86
CA ASN A 107 0.59 19.95 -7.44
C ASN A 107 -0.73 19.18 -7.31
N CYS A 108 -1.00 18.67 -6.12
CA CYS A 108 -2.14 17.82 -5.84
C CYS A 108 -2.67 18.04 -4.43
N ARG A 109 -3.92 17.63 -4.23
CA ARG A 109 -4.54 17.49 -2.91
C ARG A 109 -4.69 16.01 -2.58
N VAL A 110 -4.30 15.62 -1.38
CA VAL A 110 -4.46 14.25 -0.86
C VAL A 110 -5.46 14.25 0.29
N THR A 111 -6.47 13.39 0.21
CA THR A 111 -7.42 13.11 1.29
C THR A 111 -7.54 11.60 1.51
N VAL A 112 -8.11 11.19 2.64
CA VAL A 112 -8.45 9.80 2.93
C VAL A 112 -9.95 9.64 2.76
N THR A 113 -10.35 8.64 1.98
CA THR A 113 -11.76 8.31 1.73
C THR A 113 -12.11 7.02 2.43
N LEU A 114 -13.21 7.05 3.18
CA LEU A 114 -13.87 5.87 3.74
C LEU A 114 -15.06 5.52 2.85
N ALA A 115 -15.15 4.26 2.45
CA ALA A 115 -16.24 3.76 1.63
C ALA A 115 -16.73 2.38 2.09
N LYS A 116 -18.01 2.10 1.86
CA LYS A 116 -18.53 0.73 1.86
C LYS A 116 -18.26 0.13 0.48
N MET A 117 -17.57 -1.01 0.46
CA MET A 117 -17.20 -1.68 -0.79
C MET A 117 -18.35 -2.54 -1.31
N LYS A 118 -18.39 -2.74 -2.64
CA LYS A 118 -19.25 -3.76 -3.25
C LYS A 118 -18.67 -5.14 -2.90
N GLU A 119 -19.55 -6.10 -2.59
CA GLU A 119 -19.16 -7.47 -2.23
C GLU A 119 -18.75 -8.44 -3.36
N PRO A 120 -18.82 -8.17 -4.69
CA PRO A 120 -18.61 -9.24 -5.68
C PRO A 120 -17.15 -9.74 -5.82
N HIS A 121 -16.18 -9.14 -5.12
CA HIS A 121 -14.76 -9.46 -5.28
C HIS A 121 -14.00 -9.74 -3.98
N ARG A 122 -14.70 -9.92 -2.86
CA ARG A 122 -14.03 -10.23 -1.59
C ARG A 122 -13.24 -11.54 -1.73
N LYS A 123 -11.92 -11.45 -1.73
CA LYS A 123 -11.03 -12.61 -1.94
C LYS A 123 -10.88 -13.48 -0.71
N PHE A 124 -11.30 -12.98 0.46
CA PHE A 124 -11.23 -13.77 1.68
C PHE A 124 -12.44 -13.60 2.61
N ILE A 125 -12.82 -14.68 3.27
CA ILE A 125 -13.82 -14.69 4.35
C ILE A 125 -13.11 -15.04 5.66
N ARG A 126 -13.27 -14.19 6.67
CA ARG A 126 -12.80 -14.50 8.02
C ARG A 126 -13.76 -15.48 8.66
N VAL A 127 -13.21 -16.53 9.25
CA VAL A 127 -13.91 -17.44 10.16
C VAL A 127 -13.33 -17.22 11.55
N SER A 128 -14.18 -16.78 12.47
CA SER A 128 -13.77 -16.55 13.86
C SER A 128 -13.40 -17.86 14.56
N VAL A 129 -12.86 -17.74 15.75
CA VAL A 129 -12.54 -18.87 16.61
C VAL A 129 -13.75 -19.72 17.01
N THR A 130 -14.96 -19.15 16.96
CA THR A 130 -16.24 -19.86 17.19
C THR A 130 -16.80 -20.52 15.92
N GLY A 131 -16.14 -20.37 14.77
CA GLY A 131 -16.61 -20.87 13.48
C GLY A 131 -17.55 -19.91 12.75
N GLU A 132 -17.79 -18.72 13.29
CA GLU A 132 -18.68 -17.73 12.68
C GLU A 132 -17.99 -17.02 11.52
N ARG A 133 -18.70 -16.90 10.40
CA ARG A 133 -18.22 -16.17 9.22
C ARG A 133 -18.44 -14.68 9.40
N ASP A 134 -17.43 -13.88 9.09
CA ASP A 134 -17.54 -12.43 9.09
C ASP A 134 -18.26 -11.94 7.83
N LEU A 135 -19.58 -11.80 7.93
CA LEU A 135 -20.47 -11.33 6.88
C LEU A 135 -20.78 -9.83 6.99
N ARG A 136 -20.00 -9.09 7.79
CA ARG A 136 -20.21 -7.64 7.92
C ARG A 136 -19.86 -6.93 6.63
N ASP A 137 -20.62 -5.88 6.34
CA ASP A 137 -20.37 -4.96 5.25
C ASP A 137 -18.91 -4.46 5.28
N PRO A 138 -18.12 -4.69 4.22
CA PRO A 138 -16.72 -4.29 4.20
C PRO A 138 -16.61 -2.77 4.05
N VAL A 139 -16.22 -2.11 5.14
CA VAL A 139 -15.80 -0.71 5.12
C VAL A 139 -14.31 -0.64 4.86
N HIS A 140 -13.88 0.32 4.02
CA HIS A 140 -12.53 0.39 3.50
C HIS A 140 -12.01 1.82 3.42
N GLU A 141 -10.71 1.97 3.63
CA GLU A 141 -10.00 3.26 3.61
C GLU A 141 -8.95 3.25 2.50
N PHE A 142 -8.91 4.34 1.73
CA PHE A 142 -7.93 4.55 0.66
C PHE A 142 -7.65 6.04 0.47
N PHE A 143 -6.58 6.39 -0.23
CA PHE A 143 -6.26 7.77 -0.54
C PHE A 143 -7.01 8.24 -1.79
N LYS A 144 -7.48 9.48 -1.78
CA LYS A 144 -7.92 10.20 -2.97
C LYS A 144 -6.92 11.30 -3.27
N ILE A 145 -6.42 11.33 -4.50
CA ILE A 145 -5.40 12.26 -4.95
C ILE A 145 -5.98 13.06 -6.12
N THR A 146 -6.23 14.35 -5.92
CA THR A 146 -6.72 15.26 -6.95
C THR A 146 -5.55 16.06 -7.52
N LEU A 147 -5.24 15.88 -8.81
CA LEU A 147 -4.26 16.69 -9.52
C LEU A 147 -4.87 18.07 -9.83
N LEU A 148 -4.16 19.13 -9.45
CA LEU A 148 -4.64 20.52 -9.56
C LEU A 148 -4.16 21.23 -10.83
N ASP A 149 -3.16 20.68 -11.53
CA ASP A 149 -2.61 21.23 -12.77
C ASP A 149 -3.39 20.84 -14.03
N THR A 150 -4.39 19.98 -13.92
CA THR A 150 -5.20 19.51 -15.06
C THR A 150 -6.53 20.26 -15.12
N VAL A 151 -6.96 20.65 -16.32
CA VAL A 151 -8.31 21.19 -16.56
C VAL A 151 -9.03 20.26 -17.55
N PRO A 152 -10.11 19.57 -17.14
CA PRO A 152 -10.68 19.53 -15.78
C PRO A 152 -9.74 18.85 -14.77
N GLU A 153 -9.94 19.15 -13.48
CA GLU A 153 -9.25 18.45 -12.38
C GLU A 153 -9.48 16.93 -12.51
N ARG A 154 -8.44 16.13 -12.24
CA ARG A 154 -8.53 14.67 -12.27
C ARG A 154 -8.22 14.10 -10.91
N SER A 155 -9.08 13.21 -10.44
CA SER A 155 -8.89 12.51 -9.17
C SER A 155 -8.54 11.05 -9.40
N TYR A 156 -7.68 10.52 -8.54
CA TYR A 156 -7.29 9.10 -8.54
C TYR A 156 -7.55 8.51 -7.15
N ALA A 157 -8.01 7.27 -7.13
CA ALA A 157 -8.01 6.44 -5.93
C ALA A 157 -6.67 5.70 -5.86
N LEU A 158 -5.91 5.94 -4.78
CA LEU A 158 -4.73 5.18 -4.43
C LEU A 158 -5.07 4.22 -3.27
N ASP A 159 -5.19 2.93 -3.58
CA ASP A 159 -5.53 1.89 -2.62
C ASP A 159 -4.44 0.82 -2.53
N LEU A 160 -3.62 0.92 -1.48
CA LEU A 160 -2.50 0.02 -1.21
C LEU A 160 -2.95 -1.37 -0.72
N SER A 161 -4.22 -1.51 -0.32
CA SER A 161 -4.79 -2.74 0.24
C SER A 161 -5.95 -3.30 -0.61
N SER A 162 -6.06 -2.81 -1.84
CA SER A 162 -7.04 -3.22 -2.85
C SER A 162 -7.01 -4.72 -3.16
N ALA A 163 -5.85 -5.37 -2.97
CA ALA A 163 -5.69 -6.81 -3.18
C ALA A 163 -6.60 -7.65 -2.28
N GLN A 164 -7.04 -7.14 -1.13
CA GLN A 164 -8.01 -7.84 -0.26
C GLN A 164 -9.39 -8.03 -0.95
N TYR A 165 -9.64 -7.28 -2.03
CA TYR A 165 -10.79 -7.38 -2.93
C TYR A 165 -10.39 -7.82 -4.34
N GLY A 166 -9.20 -8.42 -4.54
CA GLY A 166 -8.76 -8.95 -5.82
C GLY A 166 -8.37 -7.91 -6.87
N TYR A 167 -8.14 -6.65 -6.48
CA TYR A 167 -7.62 -5.62 -7.37
C TYR A 167 -6.14 -5.38 -7.05
N TYR A 168 -5.27 -5.49 -8.05
CA TYR A 168 -3.82 -5.41 -7.87
C TYR A 168 -3.18 -4.15 -8.42
N ASN A 169 -3.93 -3.35 -9.20
CA ASN A 169 -3.50 -2.01 -9.58
C ASN A 169 -3.82 -1.02 -8.44
N PRO A 170 -2.82 -0.41 -7.78
CA PRO A 170 -3.04 0.49 -6.65
C PRO A 170 -3.63 1.84 -7.06
N LEU A 171 -3.47 2.28 -8.31
CA LEU A 171 -3.88 3.61 -8.76
C LEU A 171 -4.87 3.53 -9.91
N VAL A 172 -6.07 4.08 -9.69
CA VAL A 172 -7.19 4.05 -10.64
C VAL A 172 -7.83 5.42 -10.68
N LEU A 173 -8.46 5.80 -11.80
CA LEU A 173 -9.28 7.01 -11.82
C LEU A 173 -10.38 6.90 -10.75
N PHE A 174 -10.63 8.00 -10.05
CA PHE A 174 -11.53 7.97 -8.90
C PHE A 174 -12.97 7.61 -9.31
N GLU A 175 -13.42 8.12 -10.46
CA GLU A 175 -14.74 7.84 -11.01
C GLU A 175 -14.90 6.35 -11.34
N GLU A 176 -13.92 5.77 -12.03
CA GLU A 176 -13.87 4.33 -12.36
C GLU A 176 -13.85 3.48 -11.07
N TYR A 177 -13.01 3.86 -10.11
CA TYR A 177 -12.91 3.16 -8.82
C TYR A 177 -14.25 3.15 -8.07
N VAL A 178 -14.94 4.29 -8.02
CA VAL A 178 -16.24 4.40 -7.35
C VAL A 178 -17.29 3.58 -8.07
N GLU A 179 -17.36 3.69 -9.40
CA GLU A 179 -18.32 2.95 -10.22
C GLU A 179 -18.13 1.44 -10.10
N GLU A 180 -16.89 0.95 -10.14
CA GLU A 180 -16.62 -0.49 -10.11
C GLU A 180 -16.69 -1.09 -8.70
N ARG A 181 -16.20 -0.38 -7.69
CA ARG A 181 -15.79 -0.99 -6.42
C ARG A 181 -16.55 -0.49 -5.19
N VAL A 182 -17.14 0.69 -5.26
CA VAL A 182 -17.75 1.35 -4.10
C VAL A 182 -19.27 1.23 -4.15
N LEU A 183 -19.86 0.72 -3.08
CA LEU A 183 -21.31 0.73 -2.91
C LEU A 183 -21.79 2.08 -2.37
N GLU A 184 -21.06 2.65 -1.41
CA GLU A 184 -21.42 3.91 -0.77
C GLU A 184 -20.17 4.64 -0.27
N LEU A 185 -20.00 5.91 -0.65
CA LEU A 185 -19.01 6.80 -0.05
C LEU A 185 -19.50 7.25 1.33
N LYS A 186 -18.72 6.99 2.38
CA LYS A 186 -19.11 7.30 3.76
C LYS A 186 -18.63 8.68 4.19
N ARG A 187 -17.33 8.94 4.05
CA ARG A 187 -16.73 10.24 4.39
C ARG A 187 -15.38 10.43 3.69
N GLU A 188 -14.98 11.69 3.59
CA GLU A 188 -13.65 12.12 3.18
C GLU A 188 -13.04 12.91 4.33
N GLU A 189 -11.80 12.61 4.70
CA GLU A 189 -11.11 13.20 5.84
C GLU A 189 -9.65 13.52 5.53
N SER A 190 -9.00 14.29 6.40
CA SER A 190 -7.57 14.57 6.25
C SER A 190 -6.74 13.39 6.74
N LEU A 191 -5.50 13.28 6.21
CA LEU A 191 -4.54 12.28 6.68
C LEU A 191 -4.29 12.36 8.20
N GLY A 192 -4.33 13.56 8.78
CA GLY A 192 -4.18 13.75 10.22
C GLY A 192 -5.29 13.07 11.04
N VAL A 193 -6.53 13.10 10.54
CA VAL A 193 -7.67 12.41 11.17
C VAL A 193 -7.47 10.90 11.09
N ALA A 194 -7.13 10.37 9.91
CA ALA A 194 -6.89 8.93 9.73
C ALA A 194 -5.77 8.41 10.66
N LYS A 195 -4.65 9.15 10.77
CA LYS A 195 -3.56 8.81 11.71
C LYS A 195 -4.00 8.86 13.17
N HIS A 196 -4.80 9.86 13.54
CA HIS A 196 -5.36 9.95 14.89
C HIS A 196 -6.28 8.76 15.18
N CYS A 197 -7.20 8.43 14.29
CA CYS A 197 -8.07 7.26 14.42
C CYS A 197 -7.28 5.96 14.56
N PHE A 198 -6.20 5.78 13.78
CA PHE A 198 -5.30 4.64 13.92
C PHE A 198 -4.66 4.56 15.31
N SER A 199 -4.26 5.70 15.90
CA SER A 199 -3.70 5.75 17.26
C SER A 199 -4.70 5.34 18.37
N LEU A 200 -6.00 5.37 18.07
CA LEU A 200 -7.07 4.96 18.99
C LEU A 200 -7.45 3.48 18.85
N VAL A 201 -6.88 2.77 17.87
CA VAL A 201 -7.14 1.34 17.68
C VAL A 201 -6.65 0.59 18.91
N ARG A 202 -7.57 -0.11 19.57
CA ARG A 202 -7.24 -0.99 20.69
C ARG A 202 -6.61 -2.26 20.14
N ASP A 203 -5.28 -2.30 20.16
CA ASP A 203 -4.49 -3.49 19.85
C ASP A 203 -3.84 -4.03 21.14
N VAL A 204 -3.13 -5.15 21.04
CA VAL A 204 -2.25 -5.64 22.10
C VAL A 204 -1.23 -4.53 22.45
N PRO A 205 -1.00 -4.21 23.74
CA PRO A 205 -0.05 -3.17 24.14
C PRO A 205 1.31 -3.33 23.45
N GLY A 206 1.86 -2.24 22.91
CA GLY A 206 3.13 -2.22 22.20
C GLY A 206 3.06 -2.59 20.72
N ARG A 207 1.98 -3.23 20.24
CA ARG A 207 1.87 -3.66 18.84
C ARG A 207 1.67 -2.50 17.87
N VAL A 208 0.90 -1.47 18.27
CA VAL A 208 0.71 -0.25 17.46
C VAL A 208 2.01 0.54 17.38
N GLU A 209 2.72 0.65 18.51
CA GLU A 209 4.01 1.33 18.61
C GLU A 209 5.06 0.63 17.73
N TRP A 210 5.17 -0.69 17.80
CA TRP A 210 6.06 -1.47 16.95
C TRP A 210 5.79 -1.28 15.46
N LYS A 211 4.51 -1.33 15.05
CA LYS A 211 4.09 -1.06 13.66
C LYS A 211 4.45 0.37 13.24
N ARG A 212 4.31 1.35 14.14
CA ARG A 212 4.73 2.73 13.87
C ARG A 212 6.25 2.82 13.70
N GLY A 213 7.03 2.19 14.58
CA GLY A 213 8.48 2.14 14.49
C GLY A 213 8.97 1.50 13.18
N CYS A 214 8.31 0.42 12.72
CA CYS A 214 8.58 -0.16 11.40
C CYS A 214 8.31 0.84 10.25
N ALA A 215 7.21 1.61 10.32
CA ALA A 215 6.89 2.61 9.31
C ALA A 215 7.87 3.81 9.33
N GLU A 216 8.30 4.24 10.51
CA GLU A 216 9.36 5.24 10.68
C GLU A 216 10.70 4.72 10.14
N GLY A 217 11.01 3.44 10.37
CA GLY A 217 12.17 2.75 9.81
C GLY A 217 12.16 2.74 8.27
N ILE A 218 11.01 2.47 7.66
CA ILE A 218 10.83 2.57 6.19
C ILE A 218 11.13 3.98 5.70
N PHE A 219 10.59 5.00 6.36
CA PHE A 219 10.85 6.38 5.97
C PHE A 219 12.34 6.73 6.13
N TYR A 220 12.98 6.24 7.19
CA TYR A 220 14.42 6.37 7.38
C TYR A 220 15.22 5.67 6.27
N ALA A 221 14.82 4.46 5.85
CA ALA A 221 15.44 3.72 4.75
C ALA A 221 15.42 4.52 3.44
N LEU A 222 14.28 5.14 3.11
CA LEU A 222 14.19 6.06 1.98
C LEU A 222 15.22 7.19 2.06
N ARG A 223 15.36 7.83 3.23
CA ARG A 223 16.31 8.93 3.43
C ARG A 223 17.76 8.48 3.34
N LEU A 224 18.07 7.26 3.81
CA LEU A 224 19.40 6.66 3.64
C LEU A 224 19.69 6.36 2.19
N TRP A 225 18.73 5.78 1.48
CA TRP A 225 18.83 5.49 0.06
C TRP A 225 19.08 6.76 -0.77
N GLU A 226 18.31 7.84 -0.52
CA GLU A 226 18.49 9.13 -1.21
C GLU A 226 19.91 9.70 -1.00
N ARG A 227 20.46 9.58 0.22
CA ARG A 227 21.83 10.02 0.53
C ARG A 227 22.89 9.17 -0.14
N ARG A 228 22.70 7.85 -0.16
CA ARG A 228 23.66 6.90 -0.72
C ARG A 228 23.81 7.08 -2.23
N TRP A 229 22.71 7.36 -2.91
CA TRP A 229 22.66 7.43 -4.36
C TRP A 229 22.63 8.85 -4.92
N GLU A 230 22.59 9.86 -4.05
CA GLU A 230 22.51 11.28 -4.42
C GLU A 230 21.35 11.60 -5.37
N VAL A 231 20.22 10.89 -5.20
CA VAL A 231 18.99 11.05 -5.98
C VAL A 231 17.82 11.16 -5.03
N ARG A 232 17.01 12.21 -5.18
CA ARG A 232 15.75 12.38 -4.41
C ARG A 232 14.64 11.51 -5.00
N LEU A 233 13.64 11.17 -4.19
CA LEU A 233 12.49 10.41 -4.67
C LEU A 233 11.79 11.10 -5.85
N GLY A 234 11.56 12.41 -5.80
CA GLY A 234 10.94 13.17 -6.90
C GLY A 234 11.72 13.10 -8.21
N GLU A 235 13.05 13.13 -8.13
CA GLU A 235 13.98 12.97 -9.27
C GLU A 235 13.94 11.53 -9.81
N MET A 236 13.95 10.55 -8.90
CA MET A 236 13.82 9.14 -9.24
C MET A 236 12.54 8.84 -10.03
N LEU A 237 11.41 9.45 -9.64
CA LEU A 237 10.13 9.29 -10.35
C LEU A 237 10.17 9.82 -11.80
N CYS A 238 11.19 10.61 -12.16
CA CYS A 238 11.40 11.14 -13.51
C CYS A 238 12.36 10.30 -14.36
N LEU A 239 13.03 9.29 -13.80
CA LEU A 239 13.98 8.42 -14.53
C LEU A 239 13.28 7.59 -15.60
N TYR A 240 13.98 7.18 -16.66
CA TYR A 240 13.37 6.44 -17.78
C TYR A 240 13.70 4.95 -17.73
N GLY A 241 12.75 4.14 -18.24
CA GLY A 241 12.93 2.71 -18.50
C GLY A 241 13.63 1.93 -17.38
N GLU A 242 14.72 1.26 -17.75
CA GLU A 242 15.49 0.38 -16.88
C GLU A 242 16.11 1.10 -15.67
N GLU A 243 16.49 2.37 -15.82
CA GLU A 243 17.12 3.11 -14.74
C GLU A 243 16.11 3.37 -13.60
N PHE A 244 14.85 3.70 -13.92
CA PHE A 244 13.79 3.76 -12.92
C PHE A 244 13.60 2.40 -12.22
N CYS A 245 13.52 1.31 -12.98
CA CYS A 245 13.34 -0.03 -12.43
C CYS A 245 14.49 -0.41 -11.48
N ARG A 246 15.73 -0.15 -11.88
CA ARG A 246 16.93 -0.40 -11.06
C ARG A 246 16.87 0.38 -9.75
N ARG A 247 16.58 1.69 -9.81
CA ARG A 247 16.46 2.53 -8.60
C ARG A 247 15.33 2.10 -7.69
N LYS A 248 14.20 1.63 -8.25
CA LYS A 248 13.10 1.07 -7.47
C LYS A 248 13.56 -0.15 -6.69
N MET A 249 14.25 -1.08 -7.33
CA MET A 249 14.77 -2.28 -6.64
C MET A 249 15.75 -1.92 -5.54
N GLU A 250 16.70 -1.01 -5.79
CA GLU A 250 17.65 -0.55 -4.77
C GLU A 250 16.98 0.10 -3.56
N LEU A 251 15.88 0.83 -3.76
CA LEU A 251 15.09 1.40 -2.68
C LEU A 251 14.37 0.30 -1.88
N LEU A 252 13.78 -0.67 -2.59
CA LEU A 252 13.09 -1.80 -1.98
C LEU A 252 14.05 -2.68 -1.16
N ASP A 253 15.27 -2.89 -1.63
CA ASP A 253 16.32 -3.61 -0.91
C ASP A 253 16.74 -2.85 0.36
N SER A 254 16.90 -1.52 0.27
CA SER A 254 17.21 -0.69 1.45
C SER A 254 16.11 -0.75 2.51
N VAL A 255 14.85 -0.87 2.09
CA VAL A 255 13.71 -1.07 3.00
C VAL A 255 13.80 -2.44 3.69
N ASP A 256 14.11 -3.51 2.95
CA ASP A 256 14.28 -4.84 3.54
C ASP A 256 15.41 -4.87 4.57
N GLU A 257 16.56 -4.27 4.27
CA GLU A 257 17.71 -4.19 5.18
C GLU A 257 17.31 -3.56 6.52
N VAL A 258 16.60 -2.42 6.48
CA VAL A 258 16.18 -1.72 7.70
C VAL A 258 15.11 -2.51 8.46
N LEU A 259 14.13 -3.09 7.78
CA LEU A 259 13.10 -3.92 8.41
C LEU A 259 13.66 -5.23 9.00
N ALA A 260 14.77 -5.74 8.47
CA ALA A 260 15.44 -6.92 9.01
C ALA A 260 16.18 -6.63 10.33
N ILE A 261 16.80 -5.46 10.45
CA ILE A 261 17.61 -5.07 11.62
C ILE A 261 16.75 -4.51 12.76
N GLY A 262 15.62 -3.89 12.45
CA GLY A 262 14.83 -3.17 13.44
C GLY A 262 14.15 -4.06 14.48
N ASP A 263 14.68 -4.03 15.70
CA ASP A 263 13.96 -4.31 16.95
C ASP A 263 13.25 -3.02 17.38
N TYR A 264 12.12 -2.71 16.71
CA TYR A 264 11.29 -1.53 16.99
C TYR A 264 10.36 -1.72 18.18
#